data_AF-A0A8H6QK38-F1
#
_entry.id   AF-A0A8H6QK38-F1
#
_cell.length_a   1.000
_cell.length_b   1.000
_cell.length_c   1.000
_cell.angle_alpha   90.00
_cell.angle_beta   90.00
_cell.angle_gamma   90.00
#
_symmetry.space_group_name_H-M   'P 1'
#
loop_
_entity.id
_entity.type
_entity.pdbx_description
1 polymer ?
#
loop_
_entity_poly.entity_id
_entity_poly.type
_entity_poly.pdbx_seq_one_letter_code
_entity_poly.pdbx_strand_id
1 'polypeptide(L)'
;MVNPGSKSKRQLDWIPGSATIEVSSTETEETPAKSVFVSDFLGSKTTDHPRQLVLSYRPIVIMAQRRPLDGLSILPGPVLEMVLMQLDDLASLYSVYRSSPAVFRLLHEDSTARRIFQRIMELSVPEQTQVLIRKFTFLRWNVRPAKDLDDFIEKYIKDDTAFEFPHDIPLSVLCDSLAAAATIRYLAHAGMHEMIARCQQLELMQLQNPKLKYIRNPYRTPALWNSEYFPVPKPPRERYQQADAAPVSTIEEQRAIRAIWQLFLVWELHSFVNGQSPRWNWPPEEVSRLQNIHFEVIWWHALRNEIIEPIRTVNECSCLFPTLQSPGERVRAAKNLVFTAGWKLPCDCSAPSASLIQDIDDIEFSHGAPGYSFVLGRLSTWYTSPCRYVAFRPFRRYGFAIWDLRRMQGLGLLSAPDGTQLPQAPRSDPDEYVRWESILSQEDLEEVEQRRKHFWPGTEIIAVEDPYKLRSGS
;
A
#
# COMPACT_ATOMS: atom_id res chain seq x y z
N MET A 1 -55.47 3.55 -44.24
CA MET A 1 -56.39 4.71 -44.26
C MET A 1 -55.74 5.80 -43.40
N VAL A 2 -54.83 6.61 -43.95
CA VAL A 2 -55.03 7.87 -44.70
C VAL A 2 -55.74 8.96 -43.87
N ASN A 3 -54.90 9.80 -43.22
CA ASN A 3 -54.87 11.29 -43.17
C ASN A 3 -56.07 12.10 -42.61
N PRO A 4 -55.90 13.42 -42.32
CA PRO A 4 -54.85 14.11 -41.53
C PRO A 4 -55.42 15.24 -40.63
N GLY A 5 -54.56 15.91 -39.85
CA GLY A 5 -54.93 17.17 -39.18
C GLY A 5 -53.72 17.97 -38.69
N SER A 6 -53.17 18.81 -39.57
CA SER A 6 -52.11 19.77 -39.29
C SER A 6 -52.66 21.06 -38.67
N LYS A 7 -51.95 21.65 -37.70
CA LYS A 7 -51.87 23.11 -37.53
C LYS A 7 -50.47 23.51 -37.02
N SER A 8 -49.82 24.30 -37.86
CA SER A 8 -48.59 25.07 -37.63
C SER A 8 -48.92 26.40 -36.95
N LYS A 9 -48.04 26.88 -36.05
CA LYS A 9 -47.79 28.31 -35.82
C LYS A 9 -46.35 28.51 -35.35
N ARG A 10 -45.68 29.47 -36.00
CA ARG A 10 -44.29 29.94 -35.83
C ARG A 10 -44.17 31.04 -34.75
N GLN A 11 -42.90 31.29 -34.37
CA GLN A 11 -42.29 32.57 -33.94
C GLN A 11 -42.63 33.04 -32.51
N LEU A 12 -41.70 33.55 -31.68
CA LEU A 12 -40.49 34.36 -31.94
C LEU A 12 -39.42 34.16 -30.83
N ASP A 13 -38.21 34.56 -31.20
CA ASP A 13 -36.98 34.71 -30.43
C ASP A 13 -37.11 35.48 -29.11
N TRP A 14 -36.20 35.24 -28.16
CA TRP A 14 -35.47 36.31 -27.43
C TRP A 14 -34.28 35.72 -26.65
N ILE A 15 -33.09 36.28 -26.90
CA ILE A 15 -31.81 36.10 -26.18
C ILE A 15 -31.55 37.38 -25.36
N PRO A 16 -31.02 37.28 -24.14
CA PRO A 16 -29.77 38.00 -23.82
C PRO A 16 -28.87 37.16 -22.87
N GLY A 17 -27.56 37.29 -22.79
CA GLY A 17 -26.59 38.23 -23.32
C GLY A 17 -25.28 37.95 -22.59
N SER A 18 -24.20 37.81 -23.34
CA SER A 18 -22.82 37.64 -22.88
C SER A 18 -22.25 38.96 -22.36
N ALA A 19 -21.53 38.94 -21.25
CA ALA A 19 -20.66 40.02 -20.81
C ALA A 19 -19.22 39.49 -20.73
N THR A 20 -18.43 39.89 -21.71
CA THR A 20 -16.97 39.75 -21.79
C THR A 20 -16.36 40.97 -21.09
N ILE A 21 -15.40 40.75 -20.18
CA ILE A 21 -14.51 41.80 -19.67
C ILE A 21 -13.11 41.42 -20.09
N GLU A 22 -12.57 42.19 -21.05
CA GLU A 22 -11.14 42.33 -21.28
C GLU A 22 -10.59 43.36 -20.29
N VAL A 23 -9.50 43.03 -19.58
CA VAL A 23 -8.56 44.04 -19.09
C VAL A 23 -7.14 43.51 -19.29
N SER A 24 -6.32 44.40 -19.82
CA SER A 24 -4.96 44.26 -20.30
C SER A 24 -3.90 43.93 -19.26
N SER A 25 -2.85 43.29 -19.77
CA SER A 25 -1.50 43.14 -19.22
C SER A 25 -0.80 44.48 -18.92
N THR A 26 -0.10 44.53 -17.78
CA THR A 26 1.12 45.32 -17.60
C THR A 26 2.06 44.55 -16.67
N GLU A 27 3.27 44.28 -17.19
CA GLU A 27 4.45 43.81 -16.47
C GLU A 27 4.92 44.85 -15.45
N THR A 28 5.40 44.38 -14.29
CA THR A 28 6.54 45.00 -13.60
C THR A 28 7.22 43.97 -12.70
N GLU A 29 8.53 43.84 -12.91
CA GLU A 29 9.51 43.15 -12.07
C GLU A 29 9.47 43.64 -10.61
N GLU A 30 9.69 42.74 -9.65
CA GLU A 30 10.61 42.98 -8.52
C GLU A 30 10.81 41.68 -7.71
N THR A 31 12.08 41.35 -7.45
CA THR A 31 12.57 40.19 -6.66
C THR A 31 12.83 40.59 -5.20
N PRO A 32 13.06 39.64 -4.27
CA PRO A 32 12.39 39.64 -2.96
C PRO A 32 13.18 40.28 -1.82
N ALA A 33 12.46 40.93 -0.90
CA ALA A 33 12.98 41.43 0.36
C ALA A 33 12.99 40.34 1.46
N LYS A 34 14.14 40.27 2.14
CA LYS A 34 14.49 39.44 3.29
C LYS A 34 13.56 39.70 4.48
N SER A 35 13.04 38.65 5.11
CA SER A 35 12.40 38.74 6.42
C SER A 35 13.43 38.70 7.55
N VAL A 36 13.63 39.85 8.18
CA VAL A 36 14.34 40.01 9.45
C VAL A 36 13.30 39.95 10.56
N PHE A 37 13.41 38.97 11.46
CA PHE A 37 12.60 38.91 12.67
C PHE A 37 13.06 40.00 13.65
N VAL A 38 12.17 40.95 13.92
CA VAL A 38 12.31 41.96 14.97
C VAL A 38 11.92 41.31 16.30
N SER A 39 12.84 41.40 17.25
CA SER A 39 12.59 41.23 18.68
C SER A 39 12.51 42.63 19.27
N ASP A 40 11.43 42.94 19.99
CA ASP A 40 11.41 43.92 21.08
C ASP A 40 10.03 43.94 21.76
N PHE A 41 10.01 43.67 23.06
CA PHE A 41 9.04 44.25 23.96
C PHE A 41 9.72 44.63 25.28
N LEU A 42 9.74 45.95 25.52
CA LEU A 42 10.12 46.67 26.75
C LEU A 42 9.34 46.10 27.96
N GLY A 43 9.84 46.02 29.20
CA GLY A 43 10.75 46.89 29.91
C GLY A 43 9.99 47.64 31.02
N SER A 44 10.28 47.39 32.30
CA SER A 44 10.43 48.46 33.31
C SER A 44 11.00 47.92 34.62
N LYS A 45 11.90 48.73 35.20
CA LYS A 45 12.62 48.56 36.47
C LYS A 45 11.88 49.30 37.57
N THR A 46 11.90 48.77 38.79
CA THR A 46 12.04 49.57 40.02
C THR A 46 12.78 48.77 41.10
N THR A 47 13.75 49.43 41.73
CA THR A 47 14.66 48.97 42.78
C THR A 47 14.04 49.12 44.18
N ASP A 48 14.28 48.14 45.07
CA ASP A 48 14.50 48.37 46.50
C ASP A 48 15.12 47.13 47.20
N HIS A 49 16.09 47.36 48.09
CA HIS A 49 16.80 46.37 48.93
C HIS A 49 16.11 46.23 50.32
N PRO A 50 16.58 45.41 51.27
CA PRO A 50 16.90 43.97 51.25
C PRO A 50 16.24 43.23 52.44
N ARG A 51 15.97 41.91 52.35
CA ARG A 51 15.81 41.06 53.56
C ARG A 51 16.42 39.68 53.36
N GLN A 52 17.43 39.40 54.17
CA GLN A 52 18.00 38.08 54.40
C GLN A 52 16.91 37.14 54.94
N LEU A 53 16.67 36.04 54.23
CA LEU A 53 16.05 34.84 54.77
C LEU A 53 17.01 33.68 54.50
N VAL A 54 17.68 33.26 55.56
CA VAL A 54 18.46 32.03 55.62
C VAL A 54 17.47 30.87 55.52
N LEU A 55 17.38 30.24 54.35
CA LEU A 55 16.68 28.97 54.18
C LEU A 55 17.69 27.84 54.09
N SER A 56 17.66 27.01 55.13
CA SER A 56 18.33 25.73 55.27
C SER A 56 18.15 24.86 54.01
N TYR A 57 19.26 24.58 53.33
CA TYR A 57 19.32 23.52 52.32
C TYR A 57 19.18 22.16 53.05
N ARG A 58 17.99 21.57 53.00
CA ARG A 58 17.84 20.12 53.15
C ARG A 58 17.99 19.51 51.76
N PRO A 59 18.93 18.58 51.53
CA PRO A 59 18.97 17.85 50.28
C PRO A 59 17.69 17.00 50.19
N ILE A 60 16.87 17.29 49.19
CA ILE A 60 15.80 16.39 48.76
C ILE A 60 16.52 15.13 48.27
N VAL A 61 16.45 14.07 49.07
CA VAL A 61 16.78 12.72 48.62
C VAL A 61 15.76 12.39 47.53
N ILE A 62 16.16 12.57 46.27
CA ILE A 62 15.46 11.99 45.14
C ILE A 62 15.56 10.49 45.36
N MET A 63 14.49 9.88 45.88
CA MET A 63 14.32 8.44 45.88
C MET A 63 14.44 8.01 44.42
N ALA A 64 15.56 7.36 44.10
CA ALA A 64 15.74 6.67 42.84
C ALA A 64 14.56 5.69 42.71
N GLN A 65 13.58 6.03 41.87
CA GLN A 65 12.61 5.07 41.39
C GLN A 65 13.43 3.92 40.82
N ARG A 66 13.39 2.76 41.49
CA ARG A 66 13.99 1.53 41.00
C ARG A 66 13.50 1.37 39.57
N ARG A 67 14.41 1.41 38.59
CA ARG A 67 14.08 1.03 37.22
C ARG A 67 13.35 -0.32 37.32
N PRO A 68 12.19 -0.50 36.68
CA PRO A 68 11.54 -1.80 36.67
C PRO A 68 12.59 -2.83 36.22
N LEU A 69 12.82 -3.83 37.06
CA LEU A 69 13.74 -4.91 36.75
C LEU A 69 13.29 -5.53 35.43
N ASP A 70 14.20 -5.62 34.48
CA ASP A 70 13.97 -6.34 33.23
C ASP A 70 13.67 -7.80 33.59
N GLY A 71 12.40 -8.22 33.51
CA GLY A 71 11.98 -9.56 33.91
C GLY A 71 12.71 -10.68 33.16
N LEU A 72 13.19 -10.39 31.95
CA LEU A 72 13.96 -11.32 31.13
C LEU A 72 15.38 -11.52 31.64
N SER A 73 15.92 -10.56 32.40
CA SER A 73 17.27 -10.65 32.97
C SER A 73 17.42 -11.71 34.07
N ILE A 74 16.31 -12.25 34.56
CA ILE A 74 16.26 -13.31 35.58
C ILE A 74 16.40 -14.71 34.94
N LEU A 75 16.10 -14.83 33.64
CA LEU A 75 16.12 -16.11 32.94
C LEU A 75 17.55 -16.53 32.57
N PRO A 76 17.91 -17.82 32.72
CA PRO A 76 19.15 -18.36 32.16
C PRO A 76 19.19 -18.20 30.63
N GLY A 77 20.38 -17.94 30.05
CA GLY A 77 20.58 -17.73 28.61
C GLY A 77 19.87 -18.74 27.70
N PRO A 78 20.01 -20.07 27.92
CA PRO A 78 19.32 -21.08 27.10
C PRO A 78 17.79 -20.99 27.18
N VAL A 79 17.24 -20.67 28.36
CA VAL A 79 15.79 -20.51 28.54
C VAL A 79 15.31 -19.25 27.84
N LEU A 80 16.09 -18.15 27.93
CA LEU A 80 15.80 -16.92 27.22
C LEU A 80 15.83 -17.13 25.70
N GLU A 81 16.82 -17.85 25.16
CA GLU A 81 16.87 -18.23 23.73
C GLU A 81 15.62 -19.02 23.32
N MET A 82 15.20 -20.02 24.11
CA MET A 82 13.98 -20.78 23.84
C MET A 82 12.74 -19.89 23.81
N VAL A 83 12.62 -18.94 24.73
CA VAL A 83 11.50 -17.98 24.75
C VAL A 83 11.51 -17.10 23.51
N LEU A 84 12.67 -16.57 23.13
CA LEU A 84 12.80 -15.70 21.94
C LEU A 84 12.50 -16.45 20.64
N MET A 85 12.84 -17.75 20.55
CA MET A 85 12.52 -18.60 19.40
C MET A 85 11.02 -18.87 19.21
N GLN A 86 10.19 -18.59 20.21
CA GLN A 86 8.73 -18.77 20.17
C GLN A 86 7.97 -17.45 19.95
N LEU A 87 8.67 -16.34 19.68
CA LEU A 87 8.00 -15.08 19.36
C LEU A 87 7.21 -15.20 18.07
N ASP A 88 6.03 -14.59 18.05
CA ASP A 88 5.10 -14.65 16.91
C ASP A 88 5.56 -13.82 15.71
N ASP A 89 6.53 -12.91 15.85
CA ASP A 89 7.00 -12.09 14.75
C ASP A 89 8.38 -11.41 15.01
N LEU A 90 9.02 -10.95 13.92
CA LEU A 90 10.32 -10.28 13.96
C LEU A 90 10.29 -8.86 14.60
N ALA A 91 9.16 -8.16 14.54
CA ALA A 91 9.01 -6.84 15.14
C ALA A 91 8.94 -6.93 16.68
N SER A 92 8.32 -7.99 17.21
CA SER A 92 8.36 -8.35 18.63
C SER A 92 9.79 -8.61 19.09
N LEU A 93 10.58 -9.38 18.33
CA LEU A 93 12.01 -9.58 18.62
C LEU A 93 12.78 -8.25 18.61
N TYR A 94 12.54 -7.39 17.61
CA TYR A 94 13.18 -6.08 17.54
C TYR A 94 12.86 -5.20 18.77
N SER A 95 11.59 -5.20 19.20
CA SER A 95 11.13 -4.44 20.36
C SER A 95 11.81 -4.92 21.64
N VAL A 96 11.84 -6.24 21.86
CA VAL A 96 12.49 -6.84 23.03
C VAL A 96 14.01 -6.62 23.02
N TYR A 97 14.65 -6.76 21.86
CA TYR A 97 16.07 -6.46 21.68
C TYR A 97 16.43 -5.04 22.12
N ARG A 98 15.57 -4.06 21.84
CA ARG A 98 15.79 -2.66 22.25
C ARG A 98 15.46 -2.39 23.70
N SER A 99 14.50 -3.11 24.28
CA SER A 99 14.04 -2.86 25.64
C SER A 99 14.80 -3.65 26.71
N SER A 100 15.42 -4.78 26.36
CA SER A 100 16.10 -5.68 27.31
C SER A 100 17.61 -5.77 27.06
N PRO A 101 18.44 -5.26 27.99
CA PRO A 101 19.90 -5.46 27.93
C PRO A 101 20.32 -6.93 27.99
N ALA A 102 19.52 -7.81 28.60
CA ALA A 102 19.80 -9.24 28.64
C ALA A 102 19.65 -9.86 27.25
N VAL A 103 18.57 -9.56 26.54
CA VAL A 103 18.36 -10.00 25.16
C VAL A 103 19.42 -9.41 24.23
N PHE A 104 19.75 -8.13 24.38
CA PHE A 104 20.85 -7.52 23.63
C PHE A 104 22.14 -8.34 23.76
N ARG A 105 22.57 -8.70 24.97
CA ARG A 105 23.79 -9.50 25.19
C ARG A 105 23.68 -10.90 24.57
N LEU A 106 22.54 -11.57 24.76
CA LEU A 106 22.31 -12.91 24.22
C LEU A 106 22.41 -12.92 22.68
N LEU A 107 21.87 -11.91 21.99
CA LEU A 107 21.99 -11.82 20.53
C LEU A 107 23.42 -11.56 20.05
N HIS A 108 24.30 -11.06 20.91
CA HIS A 108 25.73 -10.89 20.60
C HIS A 108 26.56 -12.16 20.81
N GLU A 109 25.96 -13.23 21.31
CA GLU A 109 26.62 -14.54 21.38
C GLU A 109 26.69 -15.20 19.99
N ASP A 110 27.76 -15.95 19.75
CA ASP A 110 28.06 -16.51 18.44
C ASP A 110 26.89 -17.33 17.88
N SER A 111 26.43 -16.93 16.69
CA SER A 111 25.33 -17.53 15.92
C SER A 111 23.94 -17.52 16.57
N THR A 112 23.78 -17.04 17.81
CA THR A 112 22.51 -17.03 18.54
C THR A 112 21.46 -16.16 17.86
N ALA A 113 21.83 -14.94 17.45
CA ALA A 113 20.90 -14.06 16.72
C ALA A 113 20.41 -14.67 15.40
N ARG A 114 21.30 -15.32 14.64
CA ARG A 114 20.93 -15.98 13.38
C ARG A 114 19.92 -17.10 13.63
N ARG A 115 20.16 -17.96 14.63
CA ARG A 115 19.25 -19.07 14.97
C ARG A 115 17.86 -18.55 15.36
N ILE A 116 17.79 -17.56 16.25
CA ILE A 116 16.52 -16.98 16.69
C ILE A 116 15.80 -16.32 15.51
N PHE A 117 16.50 -15.47 14.73
CA PHE A 117 15.94 -14.76 13.59
C PHE A 117 15.35 -15.74 12.57
N GLN A 118 16.13 -16.76 12.19
CA GLN A 118 15.70 -17.75 11.22
C GLN A 118 14.52 -18.58 11.75
N ARG A 119 14.55 -18.98 13.03
CA ARG A 119 13.46 -19.74 13.63
C ARG A 119 12.14 -18.96 13.63
N ILE A 120 12.18 -17.67 13.97
CA ILE A 120 10.98 -16.83 13.93
C ILE A 120 10.47 -16.71 12.50
N MET A 121 11.34 -16.49 11.50
CA MET A 121 10.90 -16.45 10.10
C MET A 121 10.20 -17.74 9.67
N GLU A 122 10.78 -18.90 9.98
CA GLU A 122 10.20 -20.21 9.66
C GLU A 122 8.84 -20.44 10.31
N LEU A 123 8.61 -19.85 11.47
CA LEU A 123 7.35 -19.96 12.20
C LEU A 123 6.28 -18.96 11.74
N SER A 124 6.68 -17.74 11.41
CA SER A 124 5.78 -16.58 11.36
C SER A 124 5.81 -15.78 10.06
N VAL A 125 6.52 -16.25 9.04
CA VAL A 125 6.62 -15.53 7.77
C VAL A 125 6.39 -16.50 6.62
N PRO A 126 5.46 -16.20 5.68
CA PRO A 126 5.27 -17.01 4.48
C PRO A 126 6.58 -17.15 3.68
N GLU A 127 6.79 -18.30 3.05
CA GLU A 127 8.06 -18.64 2.38
C GLU A 127 8.49 -17.56 1.36
N GLN A 128 7.55 -17.06 0.56
CA GLN A 128 7.84 -16.04 -0.46
C GLN A 128 8.30 -14.72 0.18
N THR A 129 7.77 -14.38 1.37
CA THR A 129 8.20 -13.20 2.13
C THR A 129 9.55 -13.45 2.81
N GLN A 130 9.83 -14.68 3.29
CA GLN A 130 11.15 -15.02 3.84
C GLN A 130 12.25 -14.80 2.80
N VAL A 131 12.04 -15.22 1.55
CA VAL A 131 13.00 -15.02 0.46
C VAL A 131 13.31 -13.54 0.25
N LEU A 132 12.31 -12.66 0.31
CA LEU A 132 12.50 -11.21 0.21
C LEU A 132 13.33 -10.64 1.39
N ILE A 133 13.05 -11.09 2.62
CA ILE A 133 13.83 -10.69 3.81
C ILE A 133 15.29 -11.12 3.64
N ARG A 134 15.53 -12.35 3.18
CA ARG A 134 16.88 -12.87 2.94
C ARG A 134 17.57 -12.04 1.84
N LYS A 135 16.92 -11.80 0.71
CA LYS A 135 17.42 -10.93 -0.37
C LYS A 135 17.81 -9.54 0.12
N PHE A 136 16.95 -8.89 0.89
CA PHE A 136 17.24 -7.59 1.50
C PHE A 136 18.44 -7.65 2.44
N THR A 137 18.54 -8.69 3.26
CA THR A 137 19.66 -8.90 4.20
C THR A 137 20.98 -9.08 3.46
N PHE A 138 20.99 -9.88 2.38
CA PHE A 138 22.15 -10.07 1.51
C PHE A 138 22.56 -8.78 0.79
N LEU A 139 21.59 -7.99 0.33
CA LEU A 139 21.82 -6.67 -0.26
C LEU A 139 22.50 -5.75 0.76
N ARG A 140 21.97 -5.66 1.99
CA ARG A 140 22.53 -4.87 3.10
C ARG A 140 23.96 -5.24 3.46
N TRP A 141 24.24 -6.55 3.50
CA TRP A 141 25.58 -7.07 3.77
C TRP A 141 26.57 -6.76 2.64
N ASN A 142 26.09 -6.52 1.42
CA ASN A 142 26.93 -6.24 0.26
C ASN A 142 27.88 -7.39 -0.13
N VAL A 143 27.49 -8.64 0.16
CA VAL A 143 28.31 -9.83 -0.17
C VAL A 143 28.16 -10.27 -1.63
N ARG A 144 27.09 -9.84 -2.32
CA ARG A 144 26.81 -10.14 -3.73
C ARG A 144 26.54 -8.86 -4.52
N PRO A 145 27.55 -8.01 -4.77
CA PRO A 145 27.36 -6.81 -5.55
C PRO A 145 26.85 -7.16 -6.96
N ALA A 146 25.87 -6.39 -7.44
CA ALA A 146 25.44 -6.43 -8.83
C ALA A 146 26.25 -5.42 -9.64
N LYS A 147 26.56 -5.76 -10.89
CA LYS A 147 27.38 -4.93 -11.80
C LYS A 147 26.56 -3.88 -12.56
N ASP A 148 25.29 -4.17 -12.79
CA ASP A 148 24.33 -3.34 -13.51
C ASP A 148 22.90 -3.75 -13.13
N LEU A 149 21.89 -3.05 -13.67
CA LEU A 149 20.49 -3.32 -13.36
C LEU A 149 20.02 -4.70 -13.82
N ASP A 150 20.52 -5.20 -14.96
CA ASP A 150 20.11 -6.51 -15.47
C ASP A 150 20.67 -7.64 -14.59
N ASP A 151 21.93 -7.55 -14.16
CA ASP A 151 22.55 -8.46 -13.21
C ASP A 151 21.86 -8.40 -11.83
N PHE A 152 21.36 -7.23 -11.41
CA PHE A 152 20.53 -7.13 -10.21
C PHE A 152 19.20 -7.86 -10.38
N ILE A 153 18.51 -7.69 -11.52
CA ILE A 153 17.25 -8.39 -11.81
C ILE A 153 17.45 -9.91 -11.80
N GLU A 154 18.50 -10.41 -12.46
CA GLU A 154 18.79 -11.84 -12.46
C GLU A 154 19.08 -12.36 -11.03
N LYS A 155 19.95 -11.68 -10.28
CA LYS A 155 20.40 -12.16 -8.96
C LYS A 155 19.40 -11.97 -7.83
N TYR A 156 18.73 -10.83 -7.76
CA TYR A 156 17.90 -10.43 -6.62
C TYR A 156 16.41 -10.50 -6.92
N ILE A 157 15.99 -10.48 -8.19
CA ILE A 157 14.57 -10.51 -8.54
C ILE A 157 14.15 -11.92 -8.99
N LYS A 158 14.91 -12.54 -9.89
CA LYS A 158 14.57 -13.85 -10.49
C LYS A 158 15.10 -15.06 -9.72
N ASP A 159 16.31 -15.01 -9.17
CA ASP A 159 16.86 -16.13 -8.40
C ASP A 159 16.27 -16.15 -6.98
N ASP A 160 15.56 -17.22 -6.64
CA ASP A 160 15.01 -17.48 -5.29
C ASP A 160 15.80 -18.56 -4.53
N THR A 161 16.74 -19.23 -5.19
CA THR A 161 17.37 -20.47 -4.68
C THR A 161 18.61 -20.23 -3.84
N ALA A 162 19.29 -19.10 -4.04
CA ALA A 162 20.64 -18.90 -3.52
C ALA A 162 20.72 -18.15 -2.16
N PHE A 163 19.62 -17.99 -1.41
CA PHE A 163 19.52 -17.03 -0.31
C PHE A 163 19.48 -17.63 1.10
N GLU A 164 20.19 -18.71 1.39
CA GLU A 164 20.30 -19.22 2.78
C GLU A 164 21.24 -18.36 3.64
N PHE A 165 20.92 -18.13 4.92
CA PHE A 165 21.78 -17.35 5.80
C PHE A 165 23.04 -18.11 6.18
N PRO A 166 24.24 -17.61 5.80
CA PRO A 166 25.48 -18.26 6.19
C PRO A 166 25.78 -17.97 7.66
N HIS A 167 26.73 -18.72 8.21
CA HIS A 167 27.05 -18.70 9.64
C HIS A 167 27.76 -17.41 10.07
N ASP A 168 28.42 -16.74 9.14
CA ASP A 168 29.27 -15.55 9.32
C ASP A 168 28.54 -14.23 9.07
N ILE A 169 27.20 -14.26 8.96
CA ILE A 169 26.42 -13.03 8.78
C ILE A 169 26.66 -12.06 9.95
N PRO A 170 27.07 -10.80 9.69
CA PRO A 170 27.31 -9.85 10.76
C PRO A 170 26.02 -9.54 11.52
N LEU A 171 26.11 -9.51 12.85
CA LEU A 171 24.97 -9.17 13.72
C LEU A 171 24.35 -7.81 13.37
N SER A 172 25.17 -6.82 13.01
CA SER A 172 24.70 -5.50 12.58
C SER A 172 23.72 -5.59 11.40
N VAL A 173 23.99 -6.48 10.44
CA VAL A 173 23.11 -6.70 9.28
C VAL A 173 21.80 -7.36 9.72
N LEU A 174 21.84 -8.35 10.63
CA LEU A 174 20.63 -8.96 11.18
C LEU A 174 19.78 -7.94 11.96
N CYS A 175 20.42 -7.08 12.76
CA CYS A 175 19.73 -6.01 13.48
C CYS A 175 19.10 -4.98 12.53
N ASP A 176 19.77 -4.63 11.43
CA ASP A 176 19.22 -3.77 10.38
C ASP A 176 18.00 -4.43 9.71
N SER A 177 18.05 -5.74 9.44
CA SER A 177 16.91 -6.49 8.92
C SER A 177 15.75 -6.59 9.91
N LEU A 178 16.02 -6.74 11.21
CA LEU A 178 15.00 -6.68 12.26
C LEU A 178 14.33 -5.31 12.34
N ALA A 179 15.13 -4.24 12.28
CA ALA A 179 14.63 -2.87 12.23
C ALA A 179 13.73 -2.67 11.00
N ALA A 180 14.16 -3.13 9.83
CA ALA A 180 13.37 -3.07 8.60
C ALA A 180 12.06 -3.86 8.73
N ALA A 181 12.09 -5.09 9.26
CA ALA A 181 10.88 -5.89 9.48
C ALA A 181 9.86 -5.18 10.39
N ALA A 182 10.34 -4.60 11.50
CA ALA A 182 9.49 -3.83 12.40
C ALA A 182 8.91 -2.57 11.71
N THR A 183 9.72 -1.88 10.90
CA THR A 183 9.27 -0.73 10.08
C THR A 183 8.16 -1.13 9.13
N ILE A 184 8.37 -2.22 8.40
CA ILE A 184 7.48 -2.69 7.35
C ILE A 184 6.15 -3.12 7.94
N ARG A 185 6.15 -3.84 9.08
CA ARG A 185 4.93 -4.18 9.81
C ARG A 185 4.17 -2.92 10.23
N TYR A 186 4.86 -1.93 10.81
CA TYR A 186 4.24 -0.66 11.20
C TYR A 186 3.60 0.04 10.00
N LEU A 187 4.34 0.16 8.91
CA LEU A 187 3.90 0.75 7.66
C LEU A 187 2.66 0.02 7.13
N ALA A 188 2.71 -1.31 7.02
CA ALA A 188 1.60 -2.13 6.57
C ALA A 188 0.31 -1.81 7.35
N HIS A 189 0.37 -1.82 8.69
CA HIS A 189 -0.80 -1.51 9.53
C HIS A 189 -1.27 -0.06 9.37
N ALA A 190 -0.36 0.91 9.41
CA ALA A 190 -0.71 2.32 9.20
C ALA A 190 -1.46 2.52 7.88
N GLY A 191 -1.01 1.86 6.81
CA GLY A 191 -1.66 1.97 5.52
C GLY A 191 -2.94 1.18 5.34
N MET A 192 -3.02 -0.01 5.91
CA MET A 192 -4.27 -0.75 5.91
C MET A 192 -5.36 -0.01 6.67
N HIS A 193 -5.03 0.61 7.82
CA HIS A 193 -6.00 1.41 8.58
C HIS A 193 -6.45 2.66 7.83
N GLU A 194 -5.57 3.36 7.11
CA GLU A 194 -6.00 4.47 6.25
C GLU A 194 -6.94 3.97 5.15
N MET A 195 -6.60 2.89 4.47
CA MET A 195 -7.42 2.31 3.40
C MET A 195 -8.79 1.87 3.93
N ILE A 196 -8.85 1.28 5.13
CA ILE A 196 -10.10 0.92 5.81
C ILE A 196 -10.93 2.18 6.13
N ALA A 197 -10.31 3.23 6.67
CA ALA A 197 -11.01 4.49 6.95
C ALA A 197 -11.59 5.10 5.66
N ARG A 198 -10.86 5.02 4.54
CA ARG A 198 -11.38 5.44 3.23
C ARG A 198 -12.53 4.56 2.74
N CYS A 199 -12.45 3.25 2.96
CA CYS A 199 -13.56 2.34 2.67
C CYS A 199 -14.81 2.73 3.44
N GLN A 200 -14.70 3.10 4.72
CA GLN A 200 -15.83 3.51 5.56
C GLN A 200 -16.45 4.87 5.13
N GLN A 201 -15.71 5.67 4.35
CA GLN A 201 -16.19 6.94 3.80
C GLN A 201 -16.83 6.80 2.41
N LEU A 202 -16.83 5.59 1.83
CA LEU A 202 -17.42 5.36 0.52
C LEU A 202 -18.94 5.49 0.54
N GLU A 203 -19.49 6.33 -0.34
CA GLU A 203 -20.92 6.34 -0.63
C GLU A 203 -21.28 5.22 -1.61
N LEU A 204 -21.36 3.98 -1.12
CA LEU A 204 -21.77 2.85 -1.96
C LEU A 204 -23.25 2.90 -2.32
N MET A 205 -23.54 2.53 -3.56
CA MET A 205 -24.89 2.39 -4.09
C MET A 205 -25.22 0.93 -4.36
N GLN A 206 -26.45 0.51 -4.08
CA GLN A 206 -26.97 -0.81 -4.42
C GLN A 206 -28.19 -0.69 -5.34
N LEU A 207 -28.54 -1.78 -6.02
CA LEU A 207 -29.67 -1.87 -6.93
C LEU A 207 -30.99 -1.94 -6.15
N GLN A 208 -31.92 -1.00 -6.35
CA GLN A 208 -33.20 -0.97 -5.60
C GLN A 208 -34.02 -2.26 -5.74
N ASN A 209 -34.08 -2.81 -6.96
CA ASN A 209 -34.76 -4.07 -7.24
C ASN A 209 -33.73 -5.14 -7.60
N PRO A 210 -33.35 -6.05 -6.68
CA PRO A 210 -32.32 -7.06 -6.94
C PRO A 210 -32.72 -8.08 -8.02
N LYS A 211 -34.02 -8.17 -8.35
CA LYS A 211 -34.53 -9.04 -9.44
C LYS A 211 -34.43 -8.36 -10.81
N LEU A 212 -34.07 -7.08 -10.89
CA LEU A 212 -33.94 -6.36 -12.15
C LEU A 212 -32.73 -6.85 -12.93
N LYS A 213 -32.99 -7.54 -14.05
CA LYS A 213 -31.96 -7.99 -14.98
C LYS A 213 -31.66 -6.92 -16.02
N TYR A 214 -30.97 -5.85 -15.61
CA TYR A 214 -30.57 -4.77 -16.53
C TYR A 214 -29.32 -5.11 -17.36
N ILE A 215 -28.50 -6.05 -16.86
CA ILE A 215 -27.35 -6.60 -17.57
C ILE A 215 -27.81 -7.75 -18.45
N ARG A 216 -27.56 -7.63 -19.76
CA ARG A 216 -27.90 -8.70 -20.72
C ARG A 216 -26.93 -9.87 -20.56
N ASN A 217 -27.47 -11.08 -20.65
CA ASN A 217 -26.67 -12.29 -20.68
C ASN A 217 -26.04 -12.45 -22.08
N PRO A 218 -24.70 -12.43 -22.20
CA PRO A 218 -24.04 -12.51 -23.51
C PRO A 218 -24.24 -13.86 -24.20
N TYR A 219 -24.43 -14.95 -23.46
CA TYR A 219 -24.72 -16.27 -24.02
C TYR A 219 -26.11 -16.34 -24.68
N ARG A 220 -27.03 -15.45 -24.29
CA ARG A 220 -28.37 -15.36 -24.89
C ARG A 220 -28.44 -14.40 -26.06
N THR A 221 -27.36 -13.71 -26.39
CA THR A 221 -27.36 -12.75 -27.49
C THR A 221 -25.98 -12.74 -28.17
N PRO A 222 -25.66 -13.77 -28.99
CA PRO A 222 -24.36 -13.88 -29.66
C PRO A 222 -24.01 -12.67 -30.54
N ALA A 223 -25.01 -11.94 -31.04
CA ALA A 223 -24.83 -10.68 -31.76
C ALA A 223 -24.12 -9.59 -30.94
N LEU A 224 -24.06 -9.73 -29.60
CA LEU A 224 -23.34 -8.80 -28.73
C LEU A 224 -21.83 -9.05 -28.70
N TRP A 225 -21.35 -10.21 -29.16
CA TRP A 225 -19.92 -10.54 -29.09
C TRP A 225 -19.10 -9.68 -30.05
N ASN A 226 -19.71 -9.28 -31.17
CA ASN A 226 -19.07 -8.49 -32.23
C ASN A 226 -19.53 -7.03 -32.25
N SER A 227 -20.33 -6.60 -31.28
CA SER A 227 -20.87 -5.25 -31.28
C SER A 227 -20.10 -4.36 -30.31
N GLU A 228 -19.68 -3.24 -30.89
CA GLU A 228 -18.65 -2.34 -30.38
C GLU A 228 -19.13 -1.44 -29.25
N TYR A 229 -20.42 -1.13 -29.21
CA TYR A 229 -21.00 -0.22 -28.23
C TYR A 229 -22.40 -0.67 -27.80
N PHE A 230 -22.57 -0.83 -26.49
CA PHE A 230 -23.86 -1.09 -25.87
C PHE A 230 -24.16 -0.04 -24.82
N PRO A 231 -25.22 0.78 -25.01
CA PRO A 231 -25.66 1.67 -23.96
C PRO A 231 -26.11 0.82 -22.77
N VAL A 232 -25.37 0.92 -21.66
CA VAL A 232 -25.73 0.23 -20.42
C VAL A 232 -26.78 1.06 -19.68
N PRO A 233 -27.98 0.52 -19.43
CA PRO A 233 -29.00 1.24 -18.68
C PRO A 233 -28.47 1.64 -17.29
N LYS A 234 -28.82 2.82 -16.81
CA LYS A 234 -28.62 3.21 -15.41
C LYS A 234 -29.85 2.77 -14.61
N PRO A 235 -29.81 1.62 -13.91
CA PRO A 235 -30.97 1.17 -13.15
C PRO A 235 -31.21 2.07 -11.94
N PRO A 236 -32.41 2.07 -11.34
CA PRO A 236 -32.65 2.74 -10.07
C PRO A 236 -31.75 2.19 -8.95
N ARG A 237 -31.08 3.10 -8.23
CA ARG A 237 -30.10 2.79 -7.18
C ARG A 237 -30.51 3.42 -5.85
N GLU A 238 -30.09 2.83 -4.75
CA GLU A 238 -30.28 3.37 -3.40
C GLU A 238 -28.95 3.34 -2.64
N ARG A 239 -28.80 4.21 -1.64
CA ARG A 239 -27.62 4.20 -0.79
C ARG A 239 -27.59 2.93 0.04
N TYR A 240 -26.41 2.34 0.14
CA TYR A 240 -26.15 1.16 0.94
C TYR A 240 -25.22 1.53 2.09
N GLN A 241 -25.59 1.16 3.31
CA GLN A 241 -24.75 1.37 4.48
C GLN A 241 -23.79 0.19 4.64
N GLN A 242 -22.50 0.46 4.55
CA GLN A 242 -21.47 -0.54 4.79
C GLN A 242 -21.48 -0.98 6.26
N ALA A 243 -21.21 -2.27 6.48
CA ALA A 243 -20.89 -2.74 7.82
C ALA A 243 -19.47 -2.37 8.19
N ASP A 244 -19.18 -2.39 9.49
CA ASP A 244 -17.82 -2.21 9.96
C ASP A 244 -16.90 -3.26 9.33
N ALA A 245 -15.79 -2.78 8.77
CA ALA A 245 -14.82 -3.64 8.15
C ALA A 245 -14.10 -4.36 9.30
N ALA A 246 -14.30 -5.67 9.41
CA ALA A 246 -13.68 -6.51 10.43
C ALA A 246 -12.19 -6.19 10.63
N PRO A 247 -11.57 -6.55 11.78
CA PRO A 247 -10.14 -6.35 11.98
C PRO A 247 -9.29 -6.89 10.81
N VAL A 248 -8.13 -6.29 10.58
CA VAL A 248 -7.18 -6.74 9.55
C VAL A 248 -6.92 -8.24 9.71
N SER A 249 -7.10 -9.01 8.65
CA SER A 249 -6.84 -10.45 8.69
C SER A 249 -5.36 -10.75 8.46
N THR A 250 -4.93 -11.94 8.87
CA THR A 250 -3.54 -12.39 8.69
C THR A 250 -3.12 -12.35 7.22
N ILE A 251 -4.00 -12.76 6.29
CA ILE A 251 -3.70 -12.79 4.85
C ILE A 251 -3.50 -11.37 4.31
N GLU A 252 -4.36 -10.44 4.72
CA GLU A 252 -4.27 -9.04 4.32
C GLU A 252 -2.96 -8.40 4.80
N GLU A 253 -2.62 -8.65 6.07
CA GLU A 253 -1.37 -8.20 6.66
C GLU A 253 -0.16 -8.75 5.91
N GLN A 254 -0.12 -10.06 5.65
CA GLN A 254 1.01 -10.68 4.95
C GLN A 254 1.13 -10.21 3.50
N ARG A 255 0.02 -9.97 2.80
CA ARG A 255 0.03 -9.39 1.43
C ARG A 255 0.62 -7.98 1.44
N ALA A 256 0.23 -7.14 2.40
CA ALA A 256 0.78 -5.80 2.56
C ALA A 256 2.27 -5.82 2.92
N ILE A 257 2.67 -6.67 3.88
CA ILE A 257 4.08 -6.84 4.29
C ILE A 257 4.94 -7.29 3.09
N ARG A 258 4.49 -8.29 2.32
CA ARG A 258 5.18 -8.77 1.11
C ARG A 258 5.37 -7.65 0.09
N ALA A 259 4.30 -6.90 -0.19
CA ALA A 259 4.33 -5.78 -1.13
C ALA A 259 5.31 -4.68 -0.72
N ILE A 260 5.36 -4.35 0.58
CA ILE A 260 6.28 -3.34 1.11
C ILE A 260 7.73 -3.87 1.10
N TRP A 261 7.98 -5.15 1.38
CA TRP A 261 9.32 -5.74 1.22
C TRP A 261 9.84 -5.62 -0.23
N GLN A 262 8.99 -5.85 -1.22
CA GLN A 262 9.32 -5.68 -2.64
C GLN A 262 9.71 -4.22 -2.95
N LEU A 263 8.99 -3.24 -2.40
CA LEU A 263 9.38 -1.83 -2.50
C LEU A 263 10.71 -1.54 -1.81
N PHE A 264 10.89 -2.03 -0.59
CA PHE A 264 12.11 -1.80 0.20
C PHE A 264 13.34 -2.35 -0.51
N LEU A 265 13.24 -3.50 -1.20
CA LEU A 265 14.36 -4.05 -1.96
C LEU A 265 14.79 -3.11 -3.10
N VAL A 266 13.83 -2.57 -3.86
CA VAL A 266 14.10 -1.61 -4.95
C VAL A 266 14.64 -0.30 -4.40
N TRP A 267 14.08 0.21 -3.31
CA TRP A 267 14.57 1.46 -2.74
C TRP A 267 15.94 1.31 -2.08
N GLU A 268 16.25 0.14 -1.54
CA GLU A 268 17.57 -0.16 -1.04
C GLU A 268 18.60 -0.17 -2.17
N LEU A 269 18.25 -0.74 -3.33
CA LEU A 269 19.06 -0.62 -4.55
C LEU A 269 19.34 0.85 -4.89
N HIS A 270 18.31 1.70 -4.91
CA HIS A 270 18.51 3.15 -5.13
C HIS A 270 19.46 3.76 -4.11
N SER A 271 19.38 3.37 -2.83
CA SER A 271 20.29 3.87 -1.80
C SER A 271 21.73 3.38 -1.99
N PHE A 272 21.95 2.21 -2.57
CA PHE A 272 23.27 1.64 -2.83
C PHE A 272 23.98 2.31 -4.02
N VAL A 273 23.22 2.75 -5.00
CA VAL A 273 23.72 3.32 -6.25
C VAL A 273 23.73 4.85 -6.23
N ASN A 274 22.72 5.49 -5.62
CA ASN A 274 22.53 6.95 -5.61
C ASN A 274 22.66 7.59 -4.22
N GLY A 275 23.07 6.83 -3.21
CA GLY A 275 23.24 7.34 -1.85
C GLY A 275 24.37 8.38 -1.73
N GLN A 276 24.44 9.06 -0.59
CA GLN A 276 25.56 9.98 -0.26
C GLN A 276 26.92 9.28 -0.25
N SER A 277 26.93 7.96 -0.13
CA SER A 277 28.12 7.11 -0.23
C SER A 277 27.73 5.85 -1.00
N PRO A 278 27.74 5.89 -2.35
CA PRO A 278 27.35 4.75 -3.15
C PRO A 278 28.30 3.59 -2.87
N ARG A 279 27.73 2.41 -2.63
CA ARG A 279 28.50 1.19 -2.39
C ARG A 279 28.79 0.45 -3.68
N TRP A 280 27.98 0.69 -4.71
CA TRP A 280 28.13 0.09 -6.03
C TRP A 280 28.50 1.17 -7.05
N ASN A 281 29.61 0.94 -7.75
CA ASN A 281 30.15 1.86 -8.75
C ASN A 281 29.51 1.61 -10.12
N TRP A 282 28.19 1.75 -10.21
CA TRP A 282 27.48 1.60 -11.48
C TRP A 282 27.80 2.74 -12.44
N PRO A 283 27.85 2.50 -13.76
CA PRO A 283 27.96 3.55 -14.76
C PRO A 283 26.82 4.58 -14.62
N PRO A 284 27.07 5.89 -14.89
CA PRO A 284 26.03 6.92 -14.83
C PRO A 284 24.81 6.62 -15.72
N GLU A 285 25.01 5.91 -16.83
CA GLU A 285 23.96 5.47 -17.74
C GLU A 285 23.02 4.48 -17.05
N GLU A 286 23.58 3.52 -16.29
CA GLU A 286 22.83 2.54 -15.51
C GLU A 286 22.09 3.17 -14.33
N VAL A 287 22.74 4.13 -13.68
CA VAL A 287 22.11 4.94 -12.64
C VAL A 287 20.90 5.71 -13.18
N SER A 288 21.06 6.35 -14.34
CA SER A 288 20.00 7.10 -15.00
C SER A 288 18.88 6.17 -15.46
N ARG A 289 19.22 4.97 -15.96
CA ARG A 289 18.25 3.91 -16.30
C ARG A 289 17.40 3.55 -15.07
N LEU A 290 18.03 3.31 -13.93
CA LEU A 290 17.35 3.00 -12.67
C LEU A 290 16.48 4.17 -12.16
N GLN A 291 16.85 5.43 -12.39
CA GLN A 291 16.02 6.57 -11.97
C GLN A 291 14.74 6.74 -12.81
N ASN A 292 14.82 6.39 -14.09
CA ASN A 292 13.72 6.56 -15.03
C ASN A 292 12.84 5.31 -15.14
N ILE A 293 13.28 4.16 -14.62
CA ILE A 293 12.49 2.94 -14.66
C ILE A 293 11.40 2.96 -13.59
N HIS A 294 10.15 2.70 -14.00
CA HIS A 294 9.09 2.44 -13.03
C HIS A 294 9.39 1.13 -12.30
N PHE A 295 9.18 1.11 -10.98
CA PHE A 295 9.47 -0.06 -10.14
C PHE A 295 8.80 -1.34 -10.65
N GLU A 296 7.65 -1.22 -11.31
CA GLU A 296 6.89 -2.34 -11.88
C GLU A 296 7.67 -3.10 -12.94
N VAL A 297 8.46 -2.38 -13.76
CA VAL A 297 9.25 -2.97 -14.84
C VAL A 297 10.35 -3.87 -14.27
N ILE A 298 10.88 -3.54 -13.09
CA ILE A 298 11.87 -4.37 -12.38
C ILE A 298 11.26 -5.73 -12.01
N TRP A 299 9.97 -5.75 -11.62
CA TRP A 299 9.27 -6.94 -11.17
C TRP A 299 8.53 -7.69 -12.27
N TRP A 300 8.29 -7.07 -13.42
CA TRP A 300 7.41 -7.58 -14.48
C TRP A 300 7.75 -8.99 -14.97
N HIS A 301 9.04 -9.33 -15.03
CA HIS A 301 9.48 -10.65 -15.49
C HIS A 301 9.45 -11.74 -14.40
N ALA A 302 9.34 -11.35 -13.14
CA ALA A 302 9.35 -12.27 -12.01
C ALA A 302 7.98 -12.45 -11.36
N LEU A 303 7.11 -11.45 -11.46
CA LEU A 303 5.81 -11.43 -10.80
C LEU A 303 4.67 -11.29 -11.81
N ARG A 304 3.57 -11.97 -11.53
CA ARG A 304 2.30 -11.77 -12.24
C ARG A 304 1.67 -10.46 -11.80
N ASN A 305 0.83 -9.85 -12.65
CA ASN A 305 0.16 -8.59 -12.34
C ASN A 305 -0.65 -8.63 -11.05
N GLU A 306 -1.24 -9.79 -10.73
CA GLU A 306 -1.97 -10.03 -9.48
C GLU A 306 -1.12 -9.90 -8.20
N ILE A 307 0.19 -10.09 -8.31
CA ILE A 307 1.16 -9.91 -7.23
C ILE A 307 1.77 -8.50 -7.28
N ILE A 308 1.88 -7.89 -8.46
CA ILE A 308 2.36 -6.51 -8.64
C ILE A 308 1.34 -5.49 -8.12
N GLU A 309 0.05 -5.76 -8.25
CA GLU A 309 -1.00 -4.81 -7.84
C GLU A 309 -0.99 -4.45 -6.34
N PRO A 310 -0.77 -5.39 -5.40
CA PRO A 310 -0.46 -5.06 -4.01
C PRO A 310 0.67 -4.03 -3.87
N ILE A 311 1.75 -4.17 -4.66
CA ILE A 311 2.91 -3.26 -4.64
C ILE A 311 2.49 -1.85 -5.07
N ARG A 312 1.74 -1.73 -6.17
CA ARG A 312 1.17 -0.47 -6.65
C ARG A 312 0.28 0.17 -5.58
N THR A 313 -0.57 -0.63 -4.97
CA THR A 313 -1.53 -0.21 -3.94
C THR A 313 -0.83 0.37 -2.71
N VAL A 314 0.20 -0.29 -2.18
CA VAL A 314 0.96 0.23 -1.04
C VAL A 314 1.85 1.42 -1.44
N ASN A 315 2.42 1.42 -2.65
CA ASN A 315 3.23 2.56 -3.13
C ASN A 315 2.42 3.86 -3.27
N GLU A 316 1.13 3.75 -3.58
CA GLU A 316 0.20 4.87 -3.71
C GLU A 316 -0.46 5.30 -2.38
N CYS A 317 -0.28 4.57 -1.27
CA CYS A 317 -0.82 5.04 0.02
C CYS A 317 -0.03 6.25 0.54
N SER A 318 -0.70 7.39 0.59
CA SER A 318 -0.18 8.64 1.16
C SER A 318 0.23 8.53 2.63
N CYS A 319 -0.39 7.63 3.40
CA CYS A 319 -0.01 7.33 4.78
C CYS A 319 1.40 6.77 4.93
N LEU A 320 1.82 5.94 3.97
CA LEU A 320 3.04 5.15 4.06
C LEU A 320 4.23 6.09 3.85
N PHE A 321 4.06 7.06 2.95
CA PHE A 321 5.02 8.09 2.67
C PHE A 321 4.24 9.37 2.36
N PRO A 322 4.30 10.42 3.22
CA PRO A 322 3.88 11.76 2.78
C PRO A 322 4.62 12.12 1.50
N THR A 323 4.14 13.06 0.69
CA THR A 323 4.56 13.38 -0.69
C THR A 323 6.06 13.64 -0.87
N LEU A 324 6.87 12.60 -0.70
CA LEU A 324 8.31 12.52 -0.86
C LEU A 324 8.54 12.02 -2.27
N GLN A 325 9.28 12.82 -3.03
CA GLN A 325 9.43 12.61 -4.47
C GLN A 325 10.41 11.48 -4.77
N SER A 326 11.41 11.23 -3.91
CA SER A 326 12.43 10.22 -4.19
C SER A 326 12.30 8.93 -3.36
N PRO A 327 12.59 7.75 -3.95
CA PRO A 327 12.74 6.49 -3.22
C PRO A 327 13.69 6.55 -2.02
N GLY A 328 14.80 7.29 -2.16
CA GLY A 328 15.80 7.44 -1.10
C GLY A 328 15.27 8.22 0.11
N GLU A 329 14.47 9.26 -0.11
CA GLU A 329 13.79 9.98 0.98
C GLU A 329 12.77 9.09 1.69
N ARG A 330 12.03 8.26 0.94
CA ARG A 330 11.06 7.31 1.51
C ARG A 330 11.73 6.29 2.41
N VAL A 331 12.85 5.70 1.97
CA VAL A 331 13.66 4.79 2.82
C VAL A 331 14.20 5.51 4.03
N ARG A 332 14.69 6.73 3.88
CA ARG A 332 15.22 7.52 5.01
C ARG A 332 14.12 7.84 6.01
N ALA A 333 12.95 8.28 5.55
CA ALA A 333 11.79 8.53 6.38
C ALA A 333 11.35 7.26 7.12
N ALA A 334 11.23 6.13 6.41
CA ALA A 334 10.94 4.83 7.00
C ALA A 334 11.94 4.43 8.08
N LYS A 335 13.25 4.55 7.80
CA LYS A 335 14.31 4.28 8.79
C LYS A 335 14.17 5.17 10.01
N ASN A 336 13.88 6.45 9.83
CA ASN A 336 13.75 7.40 10.93
C ASN A 336 12.55 7.08 11.85
N LEU A 337 11.48 6.47 11.32
CA LEU A 337 10.33 6.04 12.14
C LEU A 337 10.76 5.06 13.23
N VAL A 338 11.66 4.12 12.90
CA VAL A 338 12.19 3.12 13.84
C VAL A 338 12.91 3.74 15.03
N PHE A 339 13.60 4.86 14.81
CA PHE A 339 14.44 5.48 15.82
C PHE A 339 13.69 6.53 16.65
N THR A 340 12.45 6.84 16.32
CA THR A 340 11.68 7.88 17.01
C THR A 340 11.19 7.36 18.37
N ALA A 341 11.62 8.01 19.46
CA ALA A 341 11.18 7.70 20.82
C ALA A 341 9.69 8.03 20.97
N GLY A 342 8.84 7.00 20.98
CA GLY A 342 7.38 7.15 20.88
C GLY A 342 6.76 6.27 19.80
N TRP A 343 7.57 5.51 19.07
CA TRP A 343 7.11 4.51 18.12
C TRP A 343 6.19 3.50 18.80
N LYS A 344 4.88 3.63 18.54
CA LYS A 344 3.83 2.67 18.84
C LYS A 344 3.07 2.43 17.55
N LEU A 345 2.68 1.18 17.32
CA LEU A 345 1.72 0.88 16.25
C LEU A 345 0.51 1.80 16.44
N PRO A 346 -0.04 2.40 15.37
CA PRO A 346 -1.22 3.27 15.49
C PRO A 346 -2.45 2.50 15.97
N CYS A 347 -2.38 1.17 15.92
CA CYS A 347 -3.40 0.26 16.42
C CYS A 347 -2.80 -0.73 17.42
N ASP A 348 -3.65 -1.22 18.33
CA ASP A 348 -3.36 -2.36 19.20
C ASP A 348 -3.55 -3.70 18.46
N CYS A 349 -3.24 -3.74 17.17
CA CYS A 349 -3.36 -4.96 16.37
C CYS A 349 -2.32 -5.98 16.85
N SER A 350 -2.79 -7.08 17.41
CA SER A 350 -1.92 -8.20 17.79
C SER A 350 -1.16 -8.73 16.60
N ALA A 351 0.04 -9.26 16.86
CA ALA A 351 0.72 -10.10 15.89
C ALA A 351 -0.18 -11.30 15.53
N PRO A 352 -0.31 -11.64 14.24
CA PRO A 352 -0.93 -12.89 13.87
C PRO A 352 -0.11 -14.02 14.49
N SER A 353 -0.78 -14.99 15.11
CA SER A 353 -0.08 -16.11 15.70
C SER A 353 0.64 -16.92 14.62
N ALA A 354 1.80 -17.47 14.96
CA ALA A 354 2.56 -18.32 14.03
C ALA A 354 1.69 -19.47 13.44
N SER A 355 0.76 -20.01 14.22
CA SER A 355 -0.18 -21.04 13.77
C SER A 355 -1.08 -20.57 12.62
N LEU A 356 -1.62 -19.35 12.71
CA LEU A 356 -2.50 -18.81 11.67
C LEU A 356 -1.75 -18.56 10.36
N ILE A 357 -0.43 -18.40 10.43
CA ILE A 357 0.42 -18.19 9.25
C ILE A 357 0.71 -19.51 8.55
N GLN A 358 0.91 -20.59 9.32
CA GLN A 358 1.03 -21.94 8.78
C GLN A 358 -0.27 -22.44 8.14
N ASP A 359 -1.41 -21.94 8.62
CA ASP A 359 -2.73 -22.24 8.08
C ASP A 359 -3.09 -21.38 6.84
N ILE A 360 -2.25 -20.40 6.46
CA ILE A 360 -2.47 -19.67 5.22
C ILE A 360 -2.30 -20.66 4.07
N ASP A 361 -3.40 -20.94 3.37
CA ASP A 361 -3.34 -21.74 2.16
C ASP A 361 -2.39 -21.04 1.17
N ASP A 362 -1.28 -21.71 0.83
CA ASP A 362 -0.32 -21.24 -0.17
C ASP A 362 -1.04 -20.86 -1.47
N ILE A 363 -2.14 -21.55 -1.78
CA ILE A 363 -3.02 -21.24 -2.90
C ILE A 363 -3.64 -19.85 -2.67
N GLU A 364 -4.33 -19.56 -1.57
CA GLU A 364 -4.96 -18.25 -1.34
C GLU A 364 -3.95 -17.09 -1.26
N PHE A 365 -2.74 -17.33 -0.75
CA PHE A 365 -1.69 -16.31 -0.70
C PHE A 365 -1.02 -16.06 -2.05
N SER A 366 -0.99 -17.08 -2.90
CA SER A 366 -0.49 -17.02 -4.28
C SER A 366 -1.54 -16.49 -5.26
N HIS A 367 -2.83 -16.70 -4.98
CA HIS A 367 -3.90 -16.12 -5.77
C HIS A 367 -3.97 -14.61 -5.49
N GLY A 368 -4.17 -13.83 -6.56
CA GLY A 368 -4.42 -12.40 -6.45
C GLY A 368 -5.55 -12.08 -5.47
N ALA A 369 -5.53 -10.86 -4.92
CA ALA A 369 -6.63 -10.43 -4.07
C ALA A 369 -7.97 -10.52 -4.83
N PRO A 370 -9.04 -11.02 -4.21
CA PRO A 370 -10.32 -11.26 -4.87
C PRO A 370 -10.92 -9.99 -5.48
N GLY A 371 -10.69 -8.81 -4.87
CA GLY A 371 -11.08 -7.54 -5.46
C GLY A 371 -10.40 -7.27 -6.81
N TYR A 372 -9.09 -7.52 -6.90
CA TYR A 372 -8.33 -7.42 -8.15
C TYR A 372 -8.84 -8.40 -9.21
N SER A 373 -8.97 -9.67 -8.84
CA SER A 373 -9.46 -10.72 -9.72
C SER A 373 -10.87 -10.43 -10.24
N PHE A 374 -11.74 -9.84 -9.41
CA PHE A 374 -13.08 -9.45 -9.82
C PHE A 374 -13.07 -8.29 -10.82
N VAL A 375 -12.31 -7.22 -10.54
CA VAL A 375 -12.26 -6.06 -11.43
C VAL A 375 -11.70 -6.43 -12.79
N LEU A 376 -10.56 -7.11 -12.84
CA LEU A 376 -9.93 -7.44 -14.12
C LEU A 376 -10.49 -8.70 -14.77
N GLY A 377 -10.97 -9.67 -13.99
CA GLY A 377 -11.50 -10.92 -14.52
C GLY A 377 -12.98 -10.85 -14.90
N ARG A 378 -13.77 -9.99 -14.24
CA ARG A 378 -15.22 -9.87 -14.43
C ARG A 378 -15.66 -8.49 -14.89
N LEU A 379 -15.25 -7.41 -14.23
CA LEU A 379 -15.76 -6.07 -14.58
C LEU A 379 -15.22 -5.56 -15.91
N SER A 380 -13.91 -5.69 -16.15
CA SER A 380 -13.26 -5.09 -17.32
C SER A 380 -13.44 -5.91 -18.60
N THR A 381 -13.56 -7.23 -18.47
CA THR A 381 -13.62 -8.19 -19.60
C THR A 381 -15.04 -8.45 -20.09
N TRP A 382 -16.04 -8.34 -19.22
CA TRP A 382 -17.40 -8.73 -19.57
C TRP A 382 -18.07 -7.69 -20.48
N TYR A 383 -18.53 -8.12 -21.67
CA TYR A 383 -19.01 -7.23 -22.74
C TYR A 383 -20.19 -6.34 -22.33
N THR A 384 -21.01 -6.82 -21.38
CA THR A 384 -22.21 -6.13 -20.89
C THR A 384 -22.02 -5.47 -19.52
N SER A 385 -20.80 -5.53 -18.96
CA SER A 385 -20.47 -4.84 -17.71
C SER A 385 -20.58 -3.32 -17.90
N PRO A 386 -21.17 -2.55 -16.96
CA PRO A 386 -21.09 -1.08 -16.93
C PRO A 386 -19.68 -0.53 -16.69
N CYS A 387 -18.74 -1.39 -16.30
CA CYS A 387 -17.33 -1.04 -16.06
C CYS A 387 -16.37 -1.73 -17.04
N ARG A 388 -16.85 -2.25 -18.18
CA ARG A 388 -15.99 -2.73 -19.28
C ARG A 388 -14.94 -1.65 -19.60
N TYR A 389 -13.66 -2.03 -19.64
CA TYR A 389 -12.48 -1.16 -19.81
C TYR A 389 -11.99 -0.36 -18.59
N VAL A 390 -12.58 -0.55 -17.41
CA VAL A 390 -12.08 0.07 -16.19
C VAL A 390 -10.67 -0.46 -15.87
N ALA A 391 -9.75 0.45 -15.53
CA ALA A 391 -8.45 0.09 -14.98
C ALA A 391 -8.58 -0.20 -13.48
N PHE A 392 -7.60 -0.88 -12.88
CA PHE A 392 -7.66 -1.14 -11.44
C PHE A 392 -7.33 0.09 -10.57
N ARG A 393 -6.64 1.09 -11.13
CA ARG A 393 -6.13 2.28 -10.43
C ARG A 393 -7.13 2.95 -9.48
N PRO A 394 -8.41 3.21 -9.84
CA PRO A 394 -9.37 3.90 -8.96
C PRO A 394 -9.65 3.16 -7.65
N PHE A 395 -9.37 1.86 -7.60
CA PHE A 395 -9.63 0.97 -6.47
C PHE A 395 -8.43 0.84 -5.51
N ARG A 396 -7.22 1.21 -5.93
CA ARG A 396 -5.99 1.11 -5.12
C ARG A 396 -6.08 1.89 -3.82
N ARG A 397 -6.62 3.12 -3.89
CA ARG A 397 -6.77 4.01 -2.72
C ARG A 397 -7.60 3.40 -1.58
N TYR A 398 -8.38 2.36 -1.87
CA TYR A 398 -9.21 1.64 -0.92
C TYR A 398 -8.61 0.29 -0.50
N GLY A 399 -7.43 -0.10 -0.98
CA GLY A 399 -6.75 -1.34 -0.59
C GLY A 399 -7.27 -2.62 -1.25
N PHE A 400 -8.06 -2.52 -2.33
CA PHE A 400 -8.76 -3.70 -2.89
C PHE A 400 -7.85 -4.76 -3.51
N ALA A 401 -6.56 -4.46 -3.72
CA ALA A 401 -5.54 -5.44 -4.09
C ALA A 401 -4.91 -6.16 -2.89
N ILE A 402 -5.31 -5.83 -1.66
CA ILE A 402 -4.79 -6.40 -0.41
C ILE A 402 -5.86 -7.26 0.25
N TRP A 403 -7.11 -6.76 0.25
CA TRP A 403 -8.23 -7.33 0.99
C TRP A 403 -8.54 -8.79 0.67
N ASP A 404 -8.87 -9.54 1.71
CA ASP A 404 -9.34 -10.92 1.58
C ASP A 404 -10.81 -10.98 1.15
N LEU A 405 -11.30 -12.19 0.90
CA LEU A 405 -12.67 -12.38 0.44
C LEU A 405 -13.69 -11.94 1.51
N ARG A 406 -13.40 -12.21 2.78
CA ARG A 406 -14.30 -11.90 3.89
C ARG A 406 -14.49 -10.39 4.05
N ARG A 407 -13.42 -9.58 3.93
CA ARG A 407 -13.52 -8.12 3.94
C ARG A 407 -14.29 -7.63 2.72
N MET A 408 -14.01 -8.16 1.54
CA MET A 408 -14.74 -7.76 0.33
C MET A 408 -16.24 -8.09 0.41
N GLN A 409 -16.62 -9.19 1.08
CA GLN A 409 -18.01 -9.52 1.40
C GLN A 409 -18.61 -8.57 2.45
N GLY A 410 -17.86 -8.24 3.50
CA GLY A 410 -18.29 -7.31 4.55
C GLY A 410 -18.52 -5.88 4.02
N LEU A 411 -17.69 -5.45 3.07
CA LEU A 411 -17.90 -4.23 2.30
C LEU A 411 -19.09 -4.33 1.33
N GLY A 412 -19.62 -5.53 1.12
CA GLY A 412 -20.73 -5.81 0.21
C GLY A 412 -20.34 -5.76 -1.26
N LEU A 413 -19.08 -5.98 -1.61
CA LEU A 413 -18.58 -5.89 -2.98
C LEU A 413 -18.50 -7.24 -3.70
N LEU A 414 -18.40 -8.34 -2.95
CA LEU A 414 -18.34 -9.70 -3.52
C LEU A 414 -19.31 -10.64 -2.82
N SER A 415 -19.88 -11.57 -3.58
CA SER A 415 -20.66 -12.69 -3.06
C SER A 415 -19.77 -13.83 -2.54
N ALA A 416 -20.31 -14.66 -1.65
CA ALA A 416 -19.63 -15.86 -1.17
C ALA A 416 -19.75 -17.02 -2.16
N PRO A 417 -18.66 -17.73 -2.48
CA PRO A 417 -18.68 -18.84 -3.43
C PRO A 417 -19.46 -20.07 -2.91
N ASP A 418 -19.52 -20.24 -1.60
CA ASP A 418 -20.16 -21.34 -0.88
C ASP A 418 -21.64 -21.09 -0.56
N GLY A 419 -22.17 -19.92 -0.97
CA GLY A 419 -23.55 -19.51 -0.67
C GLY A 419 -23.75 -18.94 0.72
N THR A 420 -22.70 -18.84 1.55
CA THR A 420 -22.76 -18.25 2.89
C THR A 420 -22.78 -16.73 2.77
N GLN A 421 -23.96 -16.16 2.45
CA GLN A 421 -24.10 -14.73 2.25
C GLN A 421 -24.12 -13.99 3.58
N LEU A 422 -23.12 -13.13 3.80
CA LEU A 422 -23.21 -12.08 4.81
C LEU A 422 -24.41 -11.17 4.48
N PRO A 423 -25.09 -10.57 5.47
CA PRO A 423 -26.21 -9.66 5.23
C PRO A 423 -25.88 -8.51 4.26
N GLN A 424 -24.59 -8.14 4.23
CA GLN A 424 -24.00 -7.09 3.41
C GLN A 424 -23.73 -7.51 1.97
N ALA A 425 -23.68 -8.81 1.68
CA ALA A 425 -23.29 -9.33 0.39
C ALA A 425 -24.19 -8.79 -0.74
N PRO A 426 -23.66 -8.68 -1.96
CA PRO A 426 -24.46 -8.36 -3.14
C PRO A 426 -25.68 -9.28 -3.27
N ARG A 427 -26.85 -8.69 -3.58
CA ARG A 427 -28.12 -9.42 -3.62
C ARG A 427 -28.32 -10.20 -4.93
N SER A 428 -27.54 -9.88 -5.95
CA SER A 428 -27.55 -10.54 -7.26
C SER A 428 -26.32 -10.11 -8.08
N ASP A 429 -25.99 -10.84 -9.15
CA ASP A 429 -24.90 -10.42 -10.05
C ASP A 429 -25.06 -8.97 -10.54
N PRO A 430 -26.24 -8.49 -11.00
CA PRO A 430 -26.41 -7.08 -11.37
C PRO A 430 -26.17 -6.08 -10.22
N ASP A 431 -26.46 -6.48 -8.97
CA ASP A 431 -26.20 -5.64 -7.79
C ASP A 431 -24.70 -5.43 -7.59
N GLU A 432 -23.86 -6.45 -7.83
CA GLU A 432 -22.40 -6.34 -7.78
C GLU A 432 -21.88 -5.23 -8.69
N TYR A 433 -22.31 -5.22 -9.95
CA TYR A 433 -21.85 -4.21 -10.91
C TYR A 433 -22.24 -2.79 -10.49
N VAL A 434 -23.45 -2.58 -9.95
CA VAL A 434 -23.87 -1.27 -9.45
C VAL A 434 -22.97 -0.79 -8.32
N ARG A 435 -22.64 -1.69 -7.39
CA ARG A 435 -21.79 -1.36 -6.24
C ARG A 435 -20.38 -0.99 -6.68
N TRP A 436 -19.76 -1.78 -7.55
CA TRP A 436 -18.43 -1.48 -8.07
C TRP A 436 -18.39 -0.21 -8.93
N GLU A 437 -19.41 0.03 -9.76
CA GLU A 437 -19.55 1.26 -10.55
C GLU A 437 -19.65 2.50 -9.65
N SER A 438 -20.31 2.39 -8.47
CA SER A 438 -20.49 3.52 -7.55
C SER A 438 -19.22 4.04 -6.89
N ILE A 439 -18.12 3.29 -6.98
CA ILE A 439 -16.80 3.66 -6.43
C ILE A 439 -16.03 4.58 -7.38
N LEU A 440 -16.37 4.50 -8.66
CA LEU A 440 -15.72 5.26 -9.73
C LEU A 440 -16.10 6.74 -9.64
N SER A 441 -15.10 7.60 -9.86
CA SER A 441 -15.35 9.02 -10.01
C SER A 441 -16.07 9.30 -11.34
N GLN A 442 -16.60 10.52 -11.46
CA GLN A 442 -17.20 10.96 -12.72
C GLN A 442 -16.20 10.93 -13.88
N GLU A 443 -14.93 11.26 -13.63
CA GLU A 443 -13.84 11.18 -14.59
C GLU A 443 -13.57 9.73 -15.04
N ASP A 444 -13.49 8.79 -14.09
CA ASP A 444 -13.31 7.36 -14.40
C ASP A 444 -14.46 6.83 -15.27
N LEU A 445 -15.70 7.21 -14.96
CA LEU A 445 -16.89 6.81 -15.73
C LEU A 445 -16.89 7.40 -17.14
N GLU A 446 -16.45 8.65 -17.29
CA GLU A 446 -16.29 9.30 -18.58
C GLU A 446 -15.20 8.63 -19.43
N GLU A 447 -14.07 8.28 -18.83
CA GLU A 447 -13.01 7.52 -19.51
C GLU A 447 -13.51 6.15 -19.99
N VAL A 448 -14.20 5.41 -19.11
CA VAL A 448 -14.83 4.13 -19.46
C VAL A 448 -15.80 4.30 -20.63
N GLU A 449 -16.62 5.34 -20.62
CA GLU A 449 -17.59 5.63 -21.67
C GLU A 449 -16.94 6.09 -22.97
N GLN A 450 -15.87 6.88 -22.90
CA GLN A 450 -15.08 7.28 -24.06
C GLN A 450 -14.44 6.06 -24.73
N ARG A 451 -13.82 5.16 -23.95
CA ARG A 451 -13.24 3.92 -24.47
C ARG A 451 -14.30 3.08 -25.18
N ARG A 452 -15.49 2.93 -24.59
CA ARG A 452 -16.61 2.22 -25.25
C ARG A 452 -17.02 2.81 -26.59
N LYS A 453 -17.04 4.14 -26.69
CA LYS A 453 -17.41 4.84 -27.93
C LYS A 453 -16.30 4.77 -28.99
N HIS A 454 -15.03 4.75 -28.56
CA HIS A 454 -13.87 4.81 -29.46
C HIS A 454 -13.44 3.48 -30.06
N PHE A 455 -13.89 2.33 -29.55
CA PHE A 455 -13.62 1.04 -30.19
C PHE A 455 -14.44 0.88 -31.49
N TRP A 456 -13.94 1.46 -32.59
CA TRP A 456 -14.37 1.28 -34.00
C TRP A 456 -13.56 0.11 -34.64
N PRO A 457 -14.07 -0.65 -35.64
CA PRO A 457 -13.37 -1.83 -36.15
C PRO A 457 -12.19 -1.42 -37.03
N GLY A 458 -10.98 -1.68 -36.55
CA GLY A 458 -9.76 -1.49 -37.34
C GLY A 458 -8.59 -0.84 -36.62
N THR A 459 -8.69 -0.55 -35.32
CA THR A 459 -7.54 -0.13 -34.52
C THR A 459 -7.50 -0.95 -33.26
N GLU A 460 -6.31 -1.45 -32.96
CA GLU A 460 -6.02 -2.52 -32.02
C GLU A 460 -6.92 -2.55 -30.77
N ILE A 461 -7.38 -3.76 -30.43
CA ILE A 461 -7.75 -4.08 -29.05
C ILE A 461 -6.57 -3.59 -28.20
N ILE A 462 -6.76 -2.51 -27.45
CA ILE A 462 -5.91 -2.23 -26.29
C ILE A 462 -6.19 -3.43 -25.40
N ALA A 463 -5.27 -4.39 -25.47
CA ALA A 463 -5.29 -5.51 -24.59
C ALA A 463 -5.31 -4.94 -23.17
N VAL A 464 -6.34 -5.37 -22.43
CA VAL A 464 -6.40 -5.36 -20.97
C VAL A 464 -4.98 -5.58 -20.48
N GLU A 465 -4.30 -4.52 -20.00
CA GLU A 465 -2.87 -4.53 -19.63
C GLU A 465 -2.12 -5.77 -20.17
N ASP A 466 -1.91 -5.84 -21.50
CA ASP A 466 -1.32 -7.05 -22.08
C ASP A 466 0.04 -7.28 -21.42
N PRO A 467 0.31 -8.46 -20.83
CA PRO A 467 1.63 -8.79 -20.32
C PRO A 467 2.76 -8.71 -21.38
N TYR A 468 2.42 -8.53 -22.66
CA TYR A 468 3.35 -8.67 -23.78
C TYR A 468 3.50 -7.46 -24.73
N LYS A 469 2.77 -6.34 -24.55
CA LYS A 469 2.81 -5.21 -25.51
C LYS A 469 3.90 -4.14 -25.29
N LEU A 470 4.74 -4.23 -24.26
CA LEU A 470 5.91 -3.34 -24.09
C LEU A 470 7.10 -3.65 -25.03
N ARG A 471 6.94 -4.53 -26.02
CA ARG A 471 8.01 -4.95 -26.94
C ARG A 471 8.03 -4.26 -28.30
N SER A 472 7.18 -3.28 -28.57
CA SER A 472 7.17 -2.60 -29.88
C SER A 472 6.98 -1.09 -29.75
N GLY A 473 7.96 -0.40 -29.16
CA GLY A 473 7.90 1.05 -29.05
C GLY A 473 9.07 1.75 -28.37
N SER A 474 10.31 1.30 -28.60
CA SER A 474 11.55 2.12 -28.58
C SER A 474 12.75 1.22 -28.83
#